data_AF-A0A2V9GCK7-F1
#
_entry.id   AF-A0A2V9GCK7-F1
#
_cell.length_a   1.000
_cell.length_b   1.000
_cell.length_c   1.000
_cell.angle_alpha   90.00
_cell.angle_beta   90.00
_cell.angle_gamma   90.00
#
_symmetry.space_group_name_H-M   'P 1'
#
loop_
_entity.id
_entity.type
_entity.pdbx_description
1 polymer ?
#
loop_
_entity_poly.entity_id
_entity_poly.type
_entity_poly.pdbx_seq_one_letter_code
_entity_poly.pdbx_strand_id
1 'polypeptide(L)'
;MRNSANLYPIEIWFYGGANPALPPFFYVMFYQREGSGDYRFYSPYTDGPDKLATGVEAINSRSAALRMIRNSAGPEVARIALTLLPDEPVDETTGMGSLESDILLNSIKNLPNLPANRDDILRRRSNRETVTSRLVLEGRNLEIVTFPARDSRGLTRLDY
;
A
#
# COMPACT_ATOMS: atom_id res chain seq x y z
N MET A 1 -0.67 26.83 -11.86
CA MET A 1 -0.18 26.11 -10.67
C MET A 1 0.78 25.04 -11.14
N ARG A 2 2.08 25.16 -10.82
CA ARG A 2 3.10 24.18 -11.23
C ARG A 2 2.99 22.97 -10.30
N ASN A 3 2.70 21.80 -10.83
CA ASN A 3 2.73 20.54 -10.10
C ASN A 3 4.18 20.29 -9.66
N SER A 4 4.50 20.52 -8.38
CA SER A 4 5.86 20.47 -7.83
C SER A 4 6.33 19.05 -7.46
N ALA A 5 5.55 18.02 -7.79
CA ALA A 5 5.97 16.63 -7.71
C ALA A 5 6.25 16.09 -9.11
N ASN A 6 7.46 15.59 -9.36
CA ASN A 6 7.82 14.89 -10.60
C ASN A 6 7.21 13.48 -10.66
N LEU A 7 5.99 13.32 -10.15
CA LEU A 7 5.30 12.06 -9.95
C LEU A 7 3.88 12.12 -10.51
N TYR A 8 3.42 11.01 -11.04
CA TYR A 8 2.01 10.82 -11.32
C TYR A 8 1.21 10.76 -10.00
N PRO A 9 -0.10 11.05 -10.02
CA PRO A 9 -0.95 10.89 -8.85
C PRO A 9 -0.88 9.45 -8.34
N ILE A 10 -0.56 9.30 -7.05
CA ILE A 10 -0.44 8.03 -6.35
C ILE A 10 -1.32 8.03 -5.10
N GLU A 11 -1.79 6.85 -4.74
CA GLU A 11 -2.50 6.58 -3.49
C GLU A 11 -1.91 5.31 -2.86
N ILE A 12 -1.65 5.34 -1.55
CA ILE A 12 -1.01 4.24 -0.83
C ILE A 12 -1.86 3.88 0.37
N TRP A 13 -2.23 2.61 0.46
CA TRP A 13 -2.97 2.05 1.58
C TRP A 13 -2.08 1.07 2.35
N PHE A 14 -2.17 1.09 3.67
CA PHE A 14 -1.51 0.14 4.54
C PHE A 14 -2.55 -0.77 5.20
N TYR A 15 -2.27 -2.07 5.18
CA TYR A 15 -3.12 -3.09 5.78
C TYR A 15 -2.37 -3.80 6.89
N GLY A 16 -3.01 -3.92 8.05
CA GLY A 16 -2.55 -4.73 9.18
C GLY A 16 -3.64 -5.69 9.65
N GLY A 17 -3.30 -6.97 9.80
CA GLY A 17 -4.22 -7.99 10.33
C GLY A 17 -5.48 -8.24 9.48
N ALA A 18 -5.41 -8.01 8.17
CA ALA A 18 -6.58 -7.97 7.29
C ALA A 18 -7.23 -9.35 7.04
N ASN A 19 -6.43 -10.39 6.75
CA ASN A 19 -6.91 -11.74 6.47
C ASN A 19 -5.77 -12.75 6.73
N PRO A 20 -6.01 -13.91 7.38
CA PRO A 20 -4.98 -14.93 7.60
C PRO A 20 -4.34 -15.50 6.32
N ALA A 21 -5.01 -15.38 5.17
CA ALA A 21 -4.50 -15.80 3.87
C ALA A 21 -3.58 -14.75 3.20
N LEU A 22 -3.35 -13.60 3.84
CA LEU A 22 -2.45 -12.54 3.37
C LEU A 22 -1.32 -12.34 4.39
N PRO A 23 -0.22 -11.70 3.99
CA PRO A 23 0.79 -11.20 4.92
C PRO A 23 0.15 -10.35 6.04
N PRO A 24 0.70 -10.40 7.26
CA PRO A 24 0.14 -9.68 8.41
C PRO A 24 0.19 -8.17 8.24
N PHE A 25 1.19 -7.66 7.50
CA PHE A 25 1.34 -6.26 7.16
C PHE A 25 1.76 -6.12 5.69
N PHE A 26 1.08 -5.25 4.94
CA PHE A 26 1.44 -4.96 3.56
C PHE A 26 0.87 -3.62 3.09
N TYR A 27 1.43 -3.11 2.01
CA TYR A 27 0.95 -1.95 1.29
C TYR A 27 0.17 -2.34 0.03
N VAL A 28 -0.73 -1.47 -0.39
CA VAL A 28 -1.31 -1.48 -1.73
C VAL A 28 -1.14 -0.09 -2.29
N MET A 29 -0.51 0.02 -3.46
CA MET A 29 -0.34 1.29 -4.15
C MET A 29 -1.21 1.32 -5.39
N PHE A 30 -1.81 2.48 -5.64
CA PHE A 30 -2.53 2.81 -6.85
C PHE A 30 -1.89 4.02 -7.52
N TYR A 31 -1.99 4.08 -8.85
CA TYR A 31 -1.52 5.23 -9.62
C TYR A 31 -2.41 5.53 -10.82
N GLN A 32 -2.38 6.79 -11.26
CA GLN A 32 -2.94 7.21 -12.54
C GLN A 32 -1.85 7.21 -13.61
N ARG A 33 -1.92 6.27 -14.54
CA ARG A 33 -0.98 6.18 -15.66
C ARG A 33 -1.07 7.46 -16.50
N GLU A 34 0.07 8.10 -16.78
CA GLU A 34 0.12 9.35 -17.56
C GLU A 34 -0.65 10.53 -16.94
N GLY A 35 -1.02 10.44 -15.65
CA GLY A 35 -1.62 11.55 -14.89
C GLY A 35 -3.09 11.81 -15.21
N SER A 36 -3.76 10.87 -15.86
CA SER A 36 -5.20 10.96 -16.15
C SER A 36 -5.87 9.59 -16.13
N GLY A 37 -7.20 9.57 -15.98
CA GLY A 37 -8.01 8.35 -15.96
C GLY A 37 -8.16 7.71 -14.58
N ASP A 38 -8.63 6.47 -14.54
CA ASP A 38 -8.88 5.76 -13.29
C ASP A 38 -7.60 5.26 -12.62
N TYR A 39 -7.62 5.21 -11.28
CA TYR A 39 -6.56 4.59 -10.49
C TYR A 39 -6.49 3.09 -10.77
N ARG A 40 -5.25 2.59 -10.89
CA ARG A 40 -4.96 1.17 -11.12
C ARG A 40 -3.97 0.67 -10.09
N PHE A 41 -4.04 -0.62 -9.76
CA PHE A 41 -3.02 -1.27 -8.94
C PHE A 41 -1.64 -1.06 -9.56
N TYR A 42 -0.71 -0.60 -8.74
CA TYR A 42 0.71 -0.56 -9.06
C TYR A 42 1.35 -1.89 -8.67
N SER A 43 2.08 -2.49 -9.61
CA SER A 43 2.93 -3.66 -9.41
C SER A 43 4.41 -3.24 -9.41
N PRO A 44 5.15 -3.41 -8.29
CA PRO A 44 6.57 -3.05 -8.26
C PRO A 44 7.40 -3.78 -9.32
N TYR A 45 7.11 -5.04 -9.59
CA TYR A 45 7.87 -5.85 -10.55
C TYR A 45 7.47 -5.56 -12.00
N THR A 46 6.17 -5.54 -12.30
CA THR A 46 5.66 -5.38 -13.67
C THR A 46 5.69 -3.93 -14.13
N ASP A 47 5.21 -2.98 -13.30
CA ASP A 47 5.20 -1.56 -13.65
C ASP A 47 6.59 -0.95 -13.41
N GLY A 48 7.11 -1.08 -12.19
CA GLY A 48 8.37 -0.49 -11.78
C GLY A 48 8.32 1.03 -11.53
N PRO A 49 9.33 1.58 -10.84
CA PRO A 49 9.31 2.97 -10.37
C PRO A 49 9.28 4.00 -11.51
N ASP A 50 9.75 3.65 -12.71
CA ASP A 50 9.70 4.51 -13.90
C ASP A 50 8.27 4.84 -14.36
N LYS A 51 7.27 4.05 -13.96
CA LYS A 51 5.85 4.34 -14.23
C LYS A 51 5.21 5.33 -13.26
N LEU A 52 5.88 5.63 -12.16
CA LEU A 52 5.41 6.60 -11.17
C LEU A 52 5.99 8.00 -11.40
N ALA A 53 7.08 8.11 -12.14
CA ALA A 53 7.79 9.37 -12.38
C ALA A 53 7.38 10.04 -13.70
N THR A 54 7.29 11.38 -13.67
CA THR A 54 6.96 12.20 -14.85
C THR A 54 8.20 12.79 -15.54
N GLY A 55 9.37 12.73 -14.89
CA GLY A 55 10.59 13.36 -15.40
C GLY A 55 11.23 12.58 -16.55
N VAL A 56 11.74 13.30 -17.55
CA VAL A 56 12.37 12.70 -18.74
C VAL A 56 13.58 11.82 -18.37
N GLU A 57 14.33 12.20 -17.32
CA GLU A 57 15.47 11.42 -16.79
C GLU A 57 15.08 10.06 -16.20
N ALA A 58 13.81 9.89 -15.82
CA ALA A 58 13.28 8.64 -15.28
C ALA A 58 12.78 7.67 -16.37
N ILE A 59 12.68 8.13 -17.61
CA ILE A 59 12.18 7.31 -18.73
C ILE A 59 13.14 6.14 -18.96
N ASN A 60 12.60 4.92 -18.89
CA ASN A 60 13.33 3.66 -19.07
C ASN A 60 14.51 3.46 -18.10
N SER A 61 14.54 4.19 -16.97
CA SER A 61 15.59 4.08 -15.97
C SER A 61 14.99 3.98 -14.56
N ARG A 62 14.83 2.74 -14.10
CA ARG A 62 14.25 2.44 -12.78
C ARG A 62 15.03 3.07 -11.63
N SER A 63 16.36 3.06 -11.70
CA SER A 63 17.19 3.68 -10.65
C SER A 63 17.08 5.20 -10.64
N ALA A 64 16.96 5.85 -11.81
CA ALA A 64 16.74 7.30 -11.88
C ALA A 64 15.34 7.69 -11.39
N ALA A 65 14.33 6.92 -11.78
CA ALA A 65 12.96 7.08 -11.29
C ALA A 65 12.89 6.93 -9.77
N LEU A 66 13.55 5.91 -9.21
CA LEU A 66 13.60 5.68 -7.77
C LEU A 66 14.23 6.86 -7.02
N ARG A 67 15.34 7.41 -7.53
CA ARG A 67 15.94 8.62 -6.95
C ARG A 67 14.99 9.81 -7.02
N MET A 68 14.25 9.96 -8.11
CA MET A 68 13.27 11.03 -8.28
C MET A 68 12.09 10.89 -7.30
N ILE A 69 11.57 9.68 -7.11
CA ILE A 69 10.54 9.37 -6.11
C ILE A 69 11.06 9.70 -4.72
N ARG A 70 12.27 9.24 -4.37
CA ARG A 70 12.91 9.54 -3.08
C ARG A 70 13.01 11.04 -2.82
N ASN A 71 13.45 11.80 -3.80
CA ASN A 71 13.62 13.25 -3.67
C ASN A 71 12.28 14.00 -3.60
N SER A 72 11.23 13.47 -4.24
CA SER A 72 9.93 14.16 -4.35
C SER A 72 8.95 13.79 -3.23
N ALA A 73 8.94 12.53 -2.81
CA ALA A 73 7.96 11.96 -1.88
C ALA A 73 8.59 11.26 -0.66
N GLY A 74 9.93 11.20 -0.59
CA GLY A 74 10.66 10.65 0.54
C GLY A 74 11.05 9.17 0.41
N PRO A 75 11.88 8.68 1.34
CA PRO A 75 12.47 7.35 1.29
C PRO A 75 11.44 6.21 1.43
N GLU A 76 10.37 6.41 2.20
CA GLU A 76 9.34 5.38 2.39
C GLU A 76 8.58 5.12 1.08
N VAL A 77 8.15 6.18 0.38
CA VAL A 77 7.46 6.03 -0.92
C VAL A 77 8.38 5.39 -1.96
N ALA A 78 9.67 5.74 -1.95
CA ALA A 78 10.67 5.09 -2.80
C ALA A 78 10.80 3.59 -2.50
N ARG A 79 10.80 3.22 -1.21
CA ARG A 79 10.81 1.81 -0.81
C ARG A 79 9.54 1.08 -1.24
N ILE A 80 8.36 1.68 -1.07
CA ILE A 80 7.08 1.09 -1.47
C ILE A 80 7.00 0.90 -2.98
N ALA A 81 7.63 1.79 -3.76
CA ALA A 81 7.74 1.62 -5.21
C ALA A 81 8.53 0.36 -5.62
N LEU A 82 9.34 -0.21 -4.73
CA LEU A 82 10.09 -1.46 -4.94
C LEU A 82 9.43 -2.67 -4.29
N THR A 83 8.79 -2.52 -3.15
CA THR A 83 8.09 -3.62 -2.46
C THR A 83 6.83 -3.15 -1.75
N LEU A 84 5.79 -3.96 -1.82
CA LEU A 84 4.58 -3.80 -1.02
C LEU A 84 4.70 -4.45 0.37
N LEU A 85 5.82 -5.10 0.68
CA LEU A 85 6.06 -5.81 1.93
C LEU A 85 7.05 -5.03 2.83
N PRO A 86 6.65 -4.65 4.05
CA PRO A 86 7.52 -3.92 4.98
C PRO A 86 8.80 -4.66 5.36
N ASP A 87 8.76 -5.99 5.46
CA ASP A 87 9.89 -6.80 5.94
C ASP A 87 10.75 -7.38 4.80
N GLU A 88 10.39 -7.12 3.55
CA GLU A 88 11.14 -7.65 2.40
C GLU A 88 12.41 -6.82 2.14
N PRO A 89 13.59 -7.44 1.96
CA PRO A 89 14.78 -6.71 1.55
C PRO A 89 14.61 -6.18 0.12
N VAL A 90 15.07 -4.95 -0.12
CA VAL A 90 15.03 -4.31 -1.45
C VAL A 90 16.41 -3.92 -1.93
N ASP A 91 16.64 -4.07 -3.22
CA ASP A 91 17.82 -3.52 -3.89
C ASP A 91 17.49 -2.15 -4.49
N GLU A 92 17.82 -1.11 -3.75
CA GLU A 92 17.62 0.27 -4.17
C GLU A 92 18.60 0.73 -5.26
N THR A 93 19.64 -0.06 -5.56
CA THR A 93 20.66 0.34 -6.56
C THR A 93 20.17 0.10 -7.98
N THR A 94 19.57 -1.08 -8.23
CA THR A 94 19.03 -1.46 -9.53
C THR A 94 17.63 -0.90 -9.76
N GLY A 95 16.88 -0.64 -8.68
CA GLY A 95 15.47 -0.25 -8.74
C GLY A 95 14.57 -1.40 -9.23
N MET A 96 15.03 -2.64 -9.11
CA MET A 96 14.19 -3.81 -9.39
C MET A 96 13.12 -3.95 -8.32
N GLY A 97 11.86 -4.06 -8.75
CA GLY A 97 10.76 -4.32 -7.84
C GLY A 97 10.65 -5.80 -7.46
N SER A 98 9.91 -6.05 -6.38
CA SER A 98 9.67 -7.36 -5.79
C SER A 98 8.66 -8.19 -6.57
N LEU A 99 9.02 -9.45 -6.87
CA LEU A 99 8.09 -10.44 -7.41
C LEU A 99 7.06 -10.91 -6.35
N GLU A 100 7.43 -10.94 -5.07
CA GLU A 100 6.52 -11.30 -3.97
C GLU A 100 5.36 -10.31 -3.85
N SER A 101 5.60 -9.04 -4.18
CA SER A 101 4.55 -8.02 -4.26
C SER A 101 3.50 -8.35 -5.34
N ASP A 102 3.90 -8.95 -6.46
CA ASP A 102 2.97 -9.37 -7.51
C ASP A 102 2.16 -10.60 -7.08
N ILE A 103 2.78 -11.53 -6.35
CA ILE A 103 2.10 -12.67 -5.74
C ILE A 103 1.06 -12.17 -4.73
N LEU A 104 1.40 -11.19 -3.90
CA LEU A 104 0.47 -10.52 -2.98
C LEU A 104 -0.72 -9.91 -3.74
N LEU A 105 -0.47 -9.12 -4.78
CA LEU A 105 -1.55 -8.47 -5.56
C LEU A 105 -2.47 -9.50 -6.22
N ASN A 106 -1.91 -10.59 -6.74
CA ASN A 106 -2.68 -11.69 -7.29
C ASN A 106 -3.50 -12.41 -6.21
N SER A 107 -2.92 -12.60 -5.02
CA SER A 107 -3.63 -13.14 -3.87
C SER A 107 -4.80 -12.24 -3.48
N ILE A 108 -4.59 -10.91 -3.41
CA ILE A 108 -5.63 -9.91 -3.13
C ILE A 108 -6.77 -9.99 -4.16
N LYS A 109 -6.44 -10.01 -5.45
CA LYS A 109 -7.44 -10.13 -6.54
C LYS A 109 -8.22 -11.45 -6.44
N ASN A 110 -7.58 -12.51 -5.97
CA ASN A 110 -8.19 -13.84 -5.83
C ASN A 110 -8.82 -14.11 -4.46
N LEU A 111 -8.69 -13.20 -3.48
CA LEU A 111 -9.27 -13.36 -2.14
C LEU A 111 -10.74 -13.79 -2.16
N PRO A 112 -11.64 -13.20 -2.99
CA PRO A 112 -13.05 -13.61 -3.01
C PRO A 112 -13.26 -15.07 -3.44
N ASN A 113 -12.30 -15.65 -4.15
CA ASN A 113 -12.37 -17.00 -4.71
C ASN A 113 -11.71 -18.07 -3.83
N LEU A 114 -11.02 -17.68 -2.75
CA LEU A 114 -10.36 -18.64 -1.87
C LEU A 114 -11.38 -19.57 -1.18
N PRO A 115 -11.15 -20.91 -1.16
CA PRO A 115 -12.05 -21.87 -0.52
C PRO A 115 -12.35 -21.51 0.93
N ALA A 116 -11.34 -21.15 1.72
CA ALA A 116 -11.51 -20.75 3.11
C ALA A 116 -12.49 -19.57 3.27
N ASN A 117 -12.44 -18.57 2.37
CA ASN A 117 -13.36 -17.44 2.42
C ASN A 117 -14.78 -17.85 1.98
N ARG A 118 -14.91 -18.72 0.97
CA ARG A 118 -16.21 -19.28 0.54
C ARG A 118 -16.85 -20.10 1.65
N ASP A 119 -16.08 -20.98 2.29
CA ASP A 119 -16.53 -21.82 3.39
C ASP A 119 -16.91 -20.98 4.61
N ASP A 120 -16.16 -19.92 4.92
CA ASP A 120 -16.50 -19.03 6.03
C ASP A 120 -17.79 -18.21 5.73
N ILE A 121 -18.00 -17.79 4.47
CA ILE A 121 -19.26 -17.15 4.03
C ILE A 121 -20.45 -18.12 4.17
N LEU A 122 -20.30 -19.37 3.73
CA LEU A 122 -21.34 -20.40 3.83
C LEU A 122 -21.63 -20.75 5.29
N ARG A 123 -20.58 -20.90 6.12
CA ARG A 123 -20.70 -21.15 7.56
C ARG A 123 -21.42 -20.00 8.26
N ARG A 124 -21.06 -18.75 7.96
CA ARG A 124 -21.75 -17.56 8.52
C ARG A 124 -23.21 -17.49 8.06
N ARG A 125 -23.53 -17.91 6.83
CA ARG A 125 -24.92 -17.98 6.34
C ARG A 125 -25.73 -19.02 7.11
N SER A 126 -25.21 -20.24 7.26
CA SER A 126 -25.86 -21.31 8.04
C SER A 126 -26.04 -20.90 9.51
N ASN A 127 -24.99 -20.35 10.13
CA ASN A 127 -25.06 -19.88 11.51
C ASN A 127 -26.04 -18.70 11.68
N ARG A 128 -26.26 -17.86 10.65
CA ARG A 128 -27.25 -16.77 10.73
C ARG A 128 -28.68 -17.26 10.92
N GLU A 129 -29.01 -18.47 10.49
CA GLU A 129 -30.34 -19.05 10.66
C GLU A 129 -30.58 -19.53 12.09
N THR A 130 -29.52 -19.78 12.85
CA THR A 130 -29.58 -20.27 14.24
C THR A 130 -29.27 -19.19 15.29
N VAL A 131 -28.87 -17.99 14.87
CA VAL A 131 -28.54 -16.88 15.76
C VAL A 131 -29.82 -16.23 16.29
N THR A 132 -30.05 -16.34 17.60
CA THR A 132 -31.22 -15.78 18.30
C THR A 132 -31.20 -14.24 18.38
N SER A 133 -30.01 -13.64 18.51
CA SER A 133 -29.84 -12.18 18.63
C SER A 133 -28.57 -11.73 17.93
N ARG A 134 -28.62 -10.63 17.17
CA ARG A 134 -27.48 -10.06 16.44
C ARG A 134 -27.29 -8.58 16.77
N LEU A 135 -26.08 -8.22 17.18
CA LEU A 135 -25.63 -6.83 17.30
C LEU A 135 -24.75 -6.49 16.10
N VAL A 136 -25.09 -5.45 15.34
CA VAL A 136 -24.25 -4.92 14.25
C VAL A 136 -23.84 -3.51 14.64
N LEU A 137 -22.55 -3.33 14.88
CA LEU A 137 -21.95 -2.03 15.16
C LEU A 137 -21.49 -1.44 13.82
N GLU A 138 -22.07 -0.31 13.41
CA GLU A 138 -21.56 0.44 12.27
C GLU A 138 -20.20 1.04 12.64
N GLY A 139 -19.13 0.56 12.00
CA GLY A 139 -17.77 1.05 12.19
C GLY A 139 -17.63 2.46 11.66
N ARG A 140 -18.08 3.45 12.44
CA ARG A 140 -17.64 4.83 12.25
C ARG A 140 -16.17 4.90 12.68
N ASN A 141 -15.35 5.42 11.77
CA ASN A 141 -13.89 5.51 11.79
C ASN A 141 -13.29 5.59 13.20
N LEU A 142 -12.35 4.69 13.49
CA LEU A 142 -11.36 4.91 14.54
C LEU A 142 -10.55 6.15 14.14
N GLU A 143 -10.81 7.29 14.78
CA GLU A 143 -9.91 8.44 14.75
C GLU A 143 -8.50 7.96 15.11
N ILE A 144 -7.53 8.24 14.26
CA ILE A 144 -6.11 8.06 14.57
C ILE A 144 -5.79 9.01 15.73
N VAL A 145 -5.82 8.50 16.96
CA VAL A 145 -5.32 9.23 18.13
C VAL A 145 -3.80 9.19 18.04
N THR A 146 -3.20 10.26 17.53
CA THR A 146 -1.75 10.47 17.63
C THR A 146 -1.39 10.69 19.09
N PHE A 147 -0.79 9.69 19.74
CA PHE A 147 -0.17 9.89 21.05
C PHE A 147 1.20 10.56 20.84
N PRO A 148 1.46 11.73 21.45
CA PRO A 148 2.83 12.19 21.58
C PRO A 148 3.55 11.25 22.56
N ALA A 149 4.43 10.40 22.04
CA ALA A 149 5.37 9.66 22.87
C ALA A 149 6.31 10.68 23.55
N ARG A 150 6.05 10.96 24.83
CA ARG A 150 6.96 11.75 25.66
C ARG A 150 8.13 10.88 26.07
N ASP A 151 9.36 11.33 25.82
CA ASP A 151 10.52 10.78 26.51
C ASP A 151 10.48 11.17 28.00
N SER A 152 11.32 10.52 28.80
CA SER A 152 11.42 10.73 30.25
C SER A 152 12.00 12.10 30.67
N ARG A 153 12.15 13.05 29.74
CA ARG A 153 12.66 14.41 30.01
C ARG A 153 11.74 15.54 29.56
N GLY A 154 10.55 15.25 29.07
CA GLY A 154 9.41 16.18 29.11
C GLY A 154 9.51 17.45 28.25
N LEU A 155 10.26 17.45 27.15
CA LEU A 155 10.25 18.55 26.18
C LEU A 155 9.75 18.08 24.80
N THR A 156 8.55 18.53 24.44
CA THR A 156 8.00 18.43 23.07
C THR A 156 8.32 19.74 22.36
N ARG A 157 9.18 19.72 21.33
CA ARG A 157 9.36 20.88 20.44
C ARG A 157 8.84 20.51 19.05
N LEU A 158 7.69 21.08 18.71
CA LEU A 158 7.18 21.17 17.34
C LEU A 158 7.57 22.57 16.86
N ASP A 159 8.51 22.66 15.91
CA ASP A 159 8.68 23.87 15.13
C ASP A 159 7.70 23.79 13.95
N TYR A 160 6.90 24.85 13.77
CA TYR A 160 5.96 25.03 12.66
C TYR A 160 6.68 25.44 11.38
#